data_AF-A0A7H4MWX0-F1
#
_entry.id   AF-A0A7H4MWX0-F1
#
_cell.length_a   1.000
_cell.length_b   1.000
_cell.length_c   1.000
_cell.angle_alpha   90.00
_cell.angle_beta   90.00
_cell.angle_gamma   90.00
#
_symmetry.space_group_name_H-M   'P 1'
#
loop_
_entity.id
_entity.type
_entity.pdbx_description
1 polymer ?
#
loop_
_entity_poly.entity_id
_entity_poly.type
_entity_poly.pdbx_seq_one_letter_code
_entity_poly.pdbx_strand_id
1 'polypeptide(L)'
;MTACAIKQDIPEYIRLLGEHRYADALELIYQRNALPAITGHICDHQCQYNCTRLDYDSALNIRELKKVALEKGWDEYRSRWHKPAGSGSRHPVAVIGAGPAGLAAGYFLARAGHPVTVFEREASAGAW
;
A
#
# COMPACT_ATOMS: atom_id res chain seq x y z
N MET A 1 14.68 7.88 3.27
CA MET A 1 13.35 8.14 2.70
C MET A 1 12.51 8.90 3.72
N THR A 2 12.54 10.23 3.64
CA THR A 2 12.13 11.11 4.74
C THR A 2 10.81 11.83 4.47
N ALA A 3 10.40 11.95 3.18
CA ALA A 3 9.23 12.74 2.77
C ALA A 3 7.91 11.94 2.64
N CYS A 4 7.95 10.61 2.49
CA CYS A 4 6.73 9.81 2.46
C CYS A 4 6.25 9.54 3.89
N ALA A 5 5.02 9.93 4.23
CA ALA A 5 4.45 9.75 5.57
C ALA A 5 4.47 8.28 6.06
N ILE A 6 4.23 7.34 5.15
CA ILE A 6 4.24 5.89 5.43
C ILE A 6 5.59 5.22 5.12
N LYS A 7 6.63 6.00 4.79
CA LYS A 7 8.01 5.55 4.60
C LYS A 7 8.14 4.34 3.65
N GLN A 8 7.41 4.37 2.53
CA GLN A 8 7.51 3.35 1.47
C GLN A 8 8.88 3.36 0.81
N ASP A 9 9.32 2.21 0.29
CA ASP A 9 10.59 2.06 -0.43
C ASP A 9 10.53 2.50 -1.89
N ILE A 10 10.54 3.82 -2.09
CA ILE A 10 10.37 4.46 -3.41
C ILE A 10 11.44 4.05 -4.42
N PRO A 11 12.75 4.16 -4.12
CA PRO A 11 13.78 3.76 -5.07
C PRO A 11 13.65 2.30 -5.48
N GLU A 12 13.35 1.41 -4.53
CA GLU A 12 13.33 -0.02 -4.79
C GLU A 12 12.14 -0.46 -5.65
N TYR A 13 10.91 0.00 -5.38
CA TYR A 13 9.80 -0.36 -6.27
C TYR A 13 9.95 0.30 -7.66
N ILE A 14 10.59 1.46 -7.78
CA ILE A 14 10.90 2.07 -9.09
C ILE A 14 11.90 1.22 -9.85
N ARG A 15 12.94 0.70 -9.18
CA ARG A 15 13.90 -0.24 -9.78
C ARG A 15 13.18 -1.50 -10.30
N LEU A 16 12.31 -2.11 -9.49
CA LEU A 16 11.53 -3.28 -9.87
C LEU A 16 10.59 -3.00 -11.05
N LEU A 17 9.99 -1.80 -11.12
CA LEU A 17 9.21 -1.36 -12.27
C LEU A 17 10.04 -1.26 -13.55
N GLY A 18 11.28 -0.76 -13.44
CA GLY A 18 12.24 -0.70 -14.55
C GLY A 18 12.63 -2.09 -15.06
N GLU A 19 12.64 -3.10 -14.18
CA GLU A 19 12.89 -4.51 -14.52
C GLU A 19 11.64 -5.26 -14.99
N HIS A 20 10.50 -4.56 -15.16
CA HIS A 20 9.20 -5.16 -15.50
C HIS A 20 8.68 -6.19 -14.46
N ARG A 21 9.20 -6.14 -13.22
CA ARG A 21 8.79 -6.99 -12.10
C ARG A 21 7.65 -6.33 -11.33
N TYR A 22 6.50 -6.17 -11.99
CA TYR A 22 5.36 -5.40 -11.48
C TYR A 22 4.75 -6.00 -10.20
N ALA A 23 4.64 -7.32 -10.12
CA ALA A 23 4.09 -7.99 -8.93
C ALA A 23 5.00 -7.83 -7.70
N ASP A 24 6.31 -7.91 -7.89
CA ASP A 24 7.28 -7.71 -6.80
C ASP A 24 7.27 -6.24 -6.32
N ALA A 25 7.18 -5.29 -7.26
CA ALA A 25 7.01 -3.88 -6.93
C ALA A 25 5.72 -3.64 -6.11
N LEU A 26 4.62 -4.27 -6.53
CA LEU A 26 3.33 -4.17 -5.85
C LEU A 26 3.37 -4.84 -4.46
N GLU A 27 4.04 -5.98 -4.32
CA GLU A 27 4.25 -6.64 -3.04
C GLU A 27 5.03 -5.74 -2.07
N LEU A 28 6.11 -5.10 -2.54
CA LEU A 28 6.88 -4.15 -1.75
C LEU A 28 6.04 -2.95 -1.30
N ILE A 29 5.20 -2.42 -2.18
CA ILE A 29 4.25 -1.35 -1.85
C ILE A 29 3.29 -1.80 -0.73
N TYR A 30 2.69 -2.99 -0.87
CA TYR A 30 1.75 -3.54 0.12
C TYR A 30 2.37 -3.79 1.49
N GLN A 31 3.70 -3.88 1.62
CA GLN A 31 4.37 -3.99 2.93
C GLN A 31 4.17 -2.77 3.82
N ARG A 32 4.04 -1.58 3.23
CA ARG A 32 3.91 -0.31 3.98
C ARG A 32 2.61 0.43 3.69
N ASN A 33 1.87 0.01 2.67
CA ASN A 33 0.67 0.68 2.21
C ASN A 33 -0.48 -0.32 2.05
N ALA A 34 -1.46 -0.26 2.94
CA ALA A 34 -2.63 -1.13 2.86
C ALA A 34 -3.56 -0.80 1.67
N LEU A 35 -3.52 0.43 1.16
CA LEU A 35 -4.47 0.97 0.19
C LEU A 35 -3.75 1.62 -1.01
N PRO A 36 -2.93 0.87 -1.76
CA PRO A 36 -2.14 1.43 -2.86
C PRO A 36 -3.02 1.95 -4.00
N ALA A 37 -4.17 1.34 -4.26
CA ALA A 37 -5.16 1.86 -5.21
C ALA A 37 -5.60 3.28 -4.85
N ILE A 38 -6.07 3.49 -3.62
CA ILE A 38 -6.51 4.81 -3.15
C ILE A 38 -5.35 5.81 -3.17
N THR A 39 -4.21 5.47 -2.56
CA THR A 39 -3.04 6.38 -2.52
C THR A 39 -2.39 6.58 -3.90
N GLY A 40 -2.71 5.77 -4.90
CA GLY A 40 -2.33 5.98 -6.29
C GLY A 40 -3.13 7.11 -6.93
N HIS A 41 -4.33 7.43 -6.43
CA HIS A 41 -5.17 8.50 -6.95
C HIS A 41 -5.09 9.78 -6.11
N ILE A 42 -5.20 9.65 -4.78
CA ILE A 42 -5.43 10.81 -3.90
C ILE A 42 -4.19 11.32 -3.15
N CYS A 43 -3.06 10.62 -3.21
CA CYS A 43 -1.87 11.08 -2.49
C CYS A 43 -1.43 12.46 -3.01
N ASP A 44 -0.88 13.27 -2.11
CA ASP A 44 -0.39 14.63 -2.33
C ASP A 44 1.07 14.67 -2.83
N HIS A 45 1.74 13.53 -2.88
CA HIS A 45 3.06 13.33 -3.50
C HIS A 45 4.17 14.17 -2.91
N GLN A 46 4.19 14.37 -1.59
CA GLN A 46 5.28 15.07 -0.90
C GLN A 46 6.68 14.53 -1.23
N CYS A 47 6.77 13.23 -1.55
CA CYS A 47 8.02 12.61 -1.98
C CYS A 47 8.61 13.18 -3.28
N GLN A 48 7.79 13.78 -4.15
CA GLN A 48 8.27 14.38 -5.40
C GLN A 48 9.05 15.68 -5.14
N TYR A 49 8.66 16.48 -4.15
CA TYR A 49 9.37 17.70 -3.76
C TYR A 49 10.77 17.45 -3.17
N ASN A 50 11.03 16.22 -2.70
CA ASN A 50 12.31 15.78 -2.17
C ASN A 50 13.04 14.81 -3.11
N CYS A 51 12.65 14.73 -4.38
CA CYS A 51 13.28 13.85 -5.34
C CYS A 51 14.68 14.39 -5.72
N THR A 52 15.72 13.58 -5.55
CA THR A 52 17.10 13.95 -5.96
C THR A 52 17.25 14.20 -7.46
N ARG A 53 16.27 13.78 -8.27
CA ARG A 53 16.25 14.05 -9.70
C ARG A 53 15.92 15.51 -10.03
N LEU A 54 15.36 16.25 -9.08
CA LEU A 54 15.15 17.71 -9.19
C LEU A 54 16.45 18.47 -9.44
N ASP A 55 17.60 17.94 -9.01
CA ASP A 55 18.91 18.55 -9.23
C ASP A 55 19.38 18.46 -10.69
N TYR A 56 18.72 17.63 -11.53
CA TYR A 56 19.11 17.38 -12.92
C TYR A 56 18.03 17.82 -13.92
N ASP A 57 16.80 17.35 -13.73
CA ASP A 57 15.68 17.66 -14.63
C ASP A 57 14.37 17.93 -13.85
N SER A 58 13.53 16.91 -13.67
CA SER A 58 12.26 17.00 -12.98
C SER A 58 12.05 15.78 -12.09
N ALA A 59 11.20 15.94 -11.07
CA ALA A 59 10.88 14.83 -10.19
C ALA A 59 10.27 13.66 -10.96
N LEU A 60 10.60 12.44 -10.55
CA LEU A 60 9.92 11.27 -11.07
C LEU A 60 8.44 11.33 -10.72
N ASN A 61 7.59 10.90 -11.66
CA ASN A 61 6.16 10.83 -11.44
C ASN A 61 5.79 9.60 -10.60
N ILE A 62 6.18 9.64 -9.32
CA ILE A 62 6.06 8.54 -8.36
C ILE A 62 4.59 8.08 -8.22
N ARG A 63 3.61 8.99 -8.38
CA ARG A 63 2.18 8.64 -8.35
C ARG A 63 1.84 7.65 -9.44
N GLU A 64 2.14 8.04 -10.67
CA GLU A 64 1.75 7.29 -11.86
C GLU A 64 2.53 5.97 -11.93
N LEU A 65 3.79 5.96 -11.48
CA LEU A 65 4.55 4.71 -11.34
C LEU A 65 3.86 3.72 -10.39
N LYS A 66 3.28 4.21 -9.28
CA LYS A 66 2.50 3.36 -8.37
C LYS A 66 1.22 2.81 -9.03
N LYS A 67 0.55 3.61 -9.86
CA LYS A 67 -0.62 3.14 -10.63
C LYS A 67 -0.22 2.07 -11.63
N VAL A 68 0.88 2.27 -12.36
CA VAL A 68 1.41 1.26 -13.29
C VAL A 68 1.75 -0.05 -12.57
N ALA A 69 2.33 0.02 -11.37
CA ALA A 69 2.57 -1.16 -10.54
C ALA A 69 1.27 -1.92 -10.22
N LEU A 70 0.21 -1.19 -9.87
CA LEU A 70 -1.09 -1.76 -9.59
C LEU A 70 -1.72 -2.36 -10.85
N GLU A 71 -1.82 -1.59 -11.93
CA GLU A 71 -2.48 -2.00 -13.18
C GLU A 71 -1.83 -3.24 -13.82
N LYS A 72 -0.50 -3.29 -13.87
CA LYS A 72 0.23 -4.38 -14.51
C LYS A 72 0.55 -5.55 -13.56
N GLY A 73 0.67 -5.27 -12.26
CA GLY A 73 1.07 -6.27 -11.26
C GLY A 73 -0.09 -6.95 -10.55
N TRP A 74 -1.33 -6.44 -10.67
CA TRP A 74 -2.46 -6.92 -9.86
C TRP A 74 -2.78 -8.40 -10.03
N ASP A 75 -2.87 -8.88 -11.28
CA ASP A 75 -3.27 -10.27 -11.54
C ASP A 75 -2.24 -11.28 -11.01
N GLU A 76 -0.95 -11.02 -11.23
CA GLU A 76 0.12 -11.86 -10.72
C GLU A 76 0.27 -11.75 -9.19
N TYR A 77 0.16 -10.54 -8.62
CA TYR A 77 0.17 -10.37 -7.17
C TYR A 77 -0.99 -11.12 -6.51
N ARG A 78 -2.20 -11.07 -7.10
CA ARG A 78 -3.38 -11.77 -6.60
C ARG A 78 -3.22 -13.28 -6.68
N SER A 79 -2.58 -13.82 -7.72
CA SER A 79 -2.33 -15.27 -7.83
C SER A 79 -1.30 -15.77 -6.81
N ARG A 80 -0.35 -14.91 -6.41
CA ARG A 80 0.67 -15.18 -5.37
C ARG A 80 0.15 -14.95 -3.95
N TRP A 81 -0.98 -14.24 -3.80
CA TRP A 81 -1.49 -13.85 -2.50
C TRP A 81 -1.92 -15.08 -1.71
N HIS A 82 -1.39 -15.18 -0.49
CA HIS A 82 -1.73 -16.22 0.46
C HIS A 82 -2.01 -15.59 1.83
N LYS A 83 -2.88 -16.23 2.58
CA LYS A 83 -3.16 -15.84 3.96
C LYS A 83 -1.84 -15.94 4.77
N PRO A 84 -1.45 -14.89 5.51
CA PRO A 84 -0.24 -14.89 6.31
C PRO A 84 -0.20 -16.07 7.28
N ALA A 85 0.97 -16.71 7.41
CA ALA A 85 1.17 -17.81 8.34
C ALA A 85 0.85 -17.39 9.78
N GLY A 86 0.12 -18.22 10.52
CA GLY A 86 -0.31 -17.91 11.89
C GLY A 86 -1.51 -16.97 12.01
N SER A 87 -2.20 -16.66 10.90
CA SER A 87 -3.44 -15.86 10.95
C SER A 87 -4.55 -16.57 11.74
N GLY A 88 -4.95 -15.96 12.86
CA GLY A 88 -5.88 -16.52 13.84
C GLY A 88 -5.22 -17.12 15.09
N SER A 89 -3.89 -17.12 15.18
CA SER A 89 -3.15 -17.64 16.35
C SER A 89 -3.05 -16.66 17.52
N ARG A 90 -3.39 -15.38 17.29
CA ARG A 90 -3.33 -14.31 18.29
C ARG A 90 -4.72 -13.92 18.80
N HIS A 91 -4.74 -13.09 19.83
CA HIS A 91 -5.97 -12.52 20.40
C HIS A 91 -6.79 -11.78 19.33
N PRO A 92 -8.12 -11.94 19.33
CA PRO A 92 -9.01 -11.25 18.41
C PRO A 92 -8.97 -9.73 18.64
N VAL A 93 -9.11 -8.97 17.56
CA VAL A 93 -9.13 -7.49 17.58
C VAL A 93 -10.36 -6.97 16.87
N ALA A 94 -11.08 -6.07 17.54
CA ALA A 94 -12.16 -5.30 16.94
C ALA A 94 -11.63 -3.94 16.46
N VAL A 95 -11.92 -3.59 15.21
CA VAL A 95 -11.64 -2.27 14.63
C VAL A 95 -12.97 -1.56 14.43
N ILE A 96 -13.13 -0.36 15.00
CA ILE A 96 -14.34 0.45 14.87
C ILE A 96 -14.10 1.51 13.78
N GLY A 97 -14.94 1.48 12.74
CA GLY A 97 -14.84 2.31 11.54
C GLY A 97 -14.12 1.61 10.39
N ALA A 98 -14.75 1.54 9.23
CA ALA A 98 -14.23 1.00 7.98
C ALA A 98 -13.72 2.09 7.01
N GLY A 99 -13.24 3.21 7.55
CA GLY A 99 -12.50 4.22 6.79
C GLY A 99 -11.06 3.81 6.47
N PRO A 100 -10.28 4.64 5.74
CA PRO A 100 -8.93 4.28 5.33
C PRO A 100 -8.00 3.95 6.49
N ALA A 101 -8.16 4.65 7.62
CA ALA A 101 -7.41 4.39 8.85
C ALA A 101 -7.77 3.02 9.46
N GLY A 102 -9.06 2.70 9.56
CA GLY A 102 -9.53 1.43 10.11
C GLY A 102 -9.17 0.24 9.22
N LEU A 103 -9.35 0.38 7.92
CA LEU A 103 -8.95 -0.63 6.93
C LEU A 103 -7.43 -0.85 6.95
N ALA A 104 -6.63 0.21 7.04
CA ALA A 104 -5.18 0.09 7.15
C ALA A 104 -4.75 -0.61 8.45
N ALA A 105 -5.33 -0.22 9.60
CA ALA A 105 -5.07 -0.88 10.87
C ALA A 105 -5.45 -2.36 10.83
N GLY A 106 -6.65 -2.68 10.34
CA GLY A 106 -7.13 -4.04 10.20
C GLY A 106 -6.26 -4.89 9.27
N TYR A 107 -5.81 -4.32 8.15
CA TYR A 107 -4.90 -4.98 7.21
C TYR A 107 -3.59 -5.41 7.88
N PHE A 108 -2.91 -4.49 8.58
CA PHE A 108 -1.64 -4.81 9.23
C PHE A 108 -1.81 -5.75 10.42
N LEU A 109 -2.88 -5.62 11.21
CA LEU A 109 -3.18 -6.53 12.32
C LEU A 109 -3.50 -7.95 11.82
N ALA A 110 -4.27 -8.08 10.74
CA ALA A 110 -4.55 -9.36 10.10
C ALA A 110 -3.26 -10.03 9.59
N ARG A 111 -2.34 -9.24 9.03
CA ARG A 111 -1.01 -9.72 8.62
C ARG A 111 -0.09 -10.12 9.77
N ALA A 112 -0.23 -9.48 10.93
CA ALA A 112 0.48 -9.84 12.15
C ALA A 112 -0.07 -11.12 12.82
N GLY A 113 -1.20 -11.64 12.33
CA GLY A 113 -1.78 -12.91 12.77
C GLY A 113 -3.03 -12.78 13.65
N HIS A 114 -3.54 -11.56 13.87
CA HIS A 114 -4.75 -11.34 14.65
C HIS A 114 -6.01 -11.68 13.82
N PRO A 115 -7.00 -12.38 14.40
CA PRO A 115 -8.35 -12.40 13.85
C PRO A 115 -8.97 -11.01 14.04
N VAL A 116 -9.18 -10.30 12.92
CA VAL A 116 -9.70 -8.93 12.93
C VAL A 116 -11.16 -8.91 12.50
N THR A 117 -12.01 -8.23 13.26
CA THR A 117 -13.39 -7.89 12.87
C THR A 117 -13.51 -6.37 12.77
N VAL A 118 -13.94 -5.88 11.62
CA VAL A 118 -14.19 -4.45 11.39
C VAL A 118 -15.68 -4.20 11.56
N PHE A 119 -16.02 -3.22 12.40
CA PHE A 119 -17.39 -2.78 12.64
C PHE A 119 -17.58 -1.41 12.02
N GLU A 120 -18.59 -1.25 11.17
CA GLU A 120 -18.95 0.02 10.53
C GLU A 120 -20.43 0.32 10.84
N ARG A 121 -20.74 1.60 11.03
CA ARG A 121 -22.11 2.08 11.23
C ARG A 121 -22.88 2.07 9.91
N GLU A 122 -22.23 2.51 8.84
CA GLU A 122 -22.84 2.61 7.51
C GLU A 122 -22.94 1.25 6.80
N ALA A 123 -23.82 1.16 5.80
CA ALA A 123 -23.98 -0.05 5.00
C ALA A 123 -22.77 -0.33 4.07
N SER A 124 -21.94 0.68 3.78
CA SER A 124 -20.77 0.58 2.92
C SER A 124 -19.49 0.90 3.69
N ALA A 125 -18.45 0.12 3.43
CA ALA A 125 -17.08 0.43 3.84
C ALA A 125 -16.47 1.53 2.95
N GLY A 126 -15.40 2.16 3.44
CA GLY A 126 -14.65 3.20 2.70
C GLY A 126 -14.52 4.50 3.50
N ALA A 127 -15.58 4.88 4.22
CA ALA A 127 -15.80 6.19 4.85
C ALA A 127 -15.59 7.37 3.88
N TRP A 128 -16.53 8.33 3.90
CA TRP A 128 -16.72 9.36 2.88
C TRP A 128 -17.06 8.82 1.49
#